data_AF-A0A1S3IJK5-F1
#
_entry.id   AF-A0A1S3IJK5-F1
#
_cell.length_a   1.000
_cell.length_b   1.000
_cell.length_c   1.000
_cell.angle_alpha   90.00
_cell.angle_beta   90.00
_cell.angle_gamma   90.00
#
_symmetry.space_group_name_H-M   'P 1'
#
loop_
_entity.id
_entity.type
_entity.pdbx_description
1 polymer ?
#
loop_
_entity_poly.entity_id
_entity_poly.type
_entity_poly.pdbx_seq_one_letter_code
_entity_poly.pdbx_strand_id
1 'polypeptide(L)'
;MVRKVVEHIIFRLVTMVLILIDIVLVIVDISITTDSKKGFDVVALIFSCYFMTEVIARIFGRGPKLFFKNWVDVVDFVVVLIAFIFTPIYTALDLRNLQQNAELGKLVIAGRLIRGILIIRIIYTERKNVAKASRLMVSENKRRYQKDGFDLDLCYVTERVIAMSFPSTGIMSVYRNPIQEVARFFDTKHKDHYKIYNLCSERGYDETLFHNRVERVYIDDHNVPELKDMITFAKSVEAWMNEDQNNIIAVHCKGGKGRTGTMICTWLVHCGLFEQAHESLDYFGRRRTDQSVGSKFQGVETPSQSRYVGYFEKIKKNFNEELPPDKRLRMTQIKITGITGVGNGDGSDLSMMLFKDKVERFNCQFGTNTNCKLTHVQEEDFISIELEDSPILVGDIKVRFTSTAKIPIGYDNCPFYFWFNTSFVEDNRLKLLRYEIDNPHKEKTWDVFREEFTIQLFFEGVDDL
;
A
#
# COMPACT_ATOMS: atom_id res chain seq x y z
N MET A 1 -28.28 -27.25 -1.80
CA MET A 1 -26.84 -27.57 -1.92
C MET A 1 -26.26 -27.02 -3.22
N VAL A 2 -26.82 -27.37 -4.38
CA VAL A 2 -26.37 -26.91 -5.73
C VAL A 2 -26.20 -25.39 -5.82
N ARG A 3 -27.18 -24.61 -5.34
CA ARG A 3 -27.08 -23.14 -5.30
C ARG A 3 -25.81 -22.63 -4.63
N LYS A 4 -25.45 -23.19 -3.46
CA LYS A 4 -24.25 -22.76 -2.71
C LYS A 4 -22.97 -23.07 -3.48
N VAL A 5 -22.91 -24.21 -4.17
CA VAL A 5 -21.74 -24.61 -4.97
C VAL A 5 -21.55 -23.68 -6.16
N VAL A 6 -22.63 -23.45 -6.91
CA VAL A 6 -22.59 -22.67 -8.14
C VAL A 6 -22.43 -21.17 -7.88
N GLU A 7 -22.92 -20.69 -6.73
CA GLU A 7 -22.72 -19.30 -6.33
C GLU A 7 -21.33 -19.05 -5.68
N HIS A 8 -20.56 -20.10 -5.38
CA HIS A 8 -19.25 -20.01 -4.74
C HIS A 8 -18.19 -19.36 -5.65
N ILE A 9 -17.35 -18.49 -5.09
CA ILE A 9 -16.36 -17.73 -5.86
C ILE A 9 -15.31 -18.64 -6.54
N ILE A 10 -14.83 -19.68 -5.84
CA ILE A 10 -13.86 -20.64 -6.39
C ILE A 10 -14.45 -21.34 -7.62
N PHE A 11 -15.70 -21.80 -7.55
CA PHE A 11 -16.35 -22.48 -8.67
C PHE A 11 -16.41 -21.57 -9.91
N ARG A 12 -16.78 -20.29 -9.73
CA ARG A 12 -16.83 -19.31 -10.81
C ARG A 12 -15.45 -18.93 -11.37
N LEU A 13 -14.42 -18.84 -10.52
CA LEU A 13 -13.04 -18.61 -10.95
C LEU A 13 -12.50 -19.79 -11.78
N VAL A 14 -12.80 -21.02 -11.37
CA VAL A 14 -12.46 -22.22 -12.15
C VAL A 14 -13.14 -22.17 -13.51
N THR A 15 -14.44 -21.84 -13.57
CA THR A 15 -15.15 -21.66 -14.84
C THR A 15 -14.51 -20.57 -15.70
N MET A 16 -14.08 -19.44 -15.11
CA MET A 16 -13.39 -18.37 -15.84
C MET A 16 -12.04 -18.84 -16.43
N VAL A 17 -11.24 -19.56 -15.65
CA VAL A 17 -9.96 -20.13 -16.12
C VAL A 17 -10.19 -21.12 -17.26
N LEU A 18 -11.21 -21.97 -17.16
CA LEU A 18 -11.55 -22.92 -18.23
C LEU A 18 -11.98 -22.21 -19.53
N ILE A 19 -12.70 -21.08 -19.44
CA ILE A 19 -13.03 -20.27 -20.63
C ILE A 19 -11.77 -19.68 -21.25
N LEU A 20 -10.83 -19.16 -20.44
CA LEU A 20 -9.56 -18.63 -20.95
C LEU A 20 -8.73 -19.71 -21.64
N ILE A 21 -8.64 -20.90 -21.03
CA ILE A 21 -7.96 -22.05 -21.64
C ILE A 21 -8.64 -22.43 -22.96
N ASP A 22 -9.98 -22.49 -23.01
CA ASP A 22 -10.74 -22.80 -24.23
C ASP A 22 -10.41 -21.80 -25.35
N ILE A 23 -10.39 -20.50 -25.06
CA ILE A 23 -10.04 -19.44 -26.03
C ILE A 23 -8.60 -19.60 -26.52
N VAL A 24 -7.64 -19.84 -25.61
CA VAL A 24 -6.24 -20.06 -26.00
C VAL A 24 -6.10 -21.28 -26.90
N LEU A 25 -6.79 -22.37 -26.58
CA LEU A 25 -6.78 -23.59 -27.40
C LEU A 25 -7.38 -23.34 -28.79
N VAL A 26 -8.43 -22.52 -28.92
CA VAL A 26 -8.96 -22.10 -30.23
C VAL A 26 -7.91 -21.34 -31.04
N ILE A 27 -7.23 -20.39 -30.41
CA ILE A 27 -6.21 -19.57 -31.09
C ILE A 27 -5.05 -20.45 -31.57
N VAL A 28 -4.61 -21.39 -30.72
CA VAL A 28 -3.55 -22.35 -31.04
C VAL A 28 -3.97 -23.28 -32.18
N ASP A 29 -5.19 -23.83 -32.13
CA ASP A 29 -5.75 -24.71 -33.17
C ASP A 29 -5.84 -24.02 -34.54
N ILE A 30 -6.20 -22.72 -34.58
CA ILE A 30 -6.20 -21.92 -35.81
C ILE A 30 -4.79 -21.66 -36.34
N SER A 31 -3.79 -21.58 -35.45
CA SER A 31 -2.43 -21.18 -35.80
C SER A 31 -1.54 -22.34 -36.26
N ILE A 32 -1.91 -23.58 -35.95
CA ILE A 32 -1.14 -24.78 -36.28
C ILE A 32 -1.63 -25.40 -37.59
N THR A 33 -0.70 -25.68 -38.51
CA THR A 33 -0.97 -26.26 -39.84
C THR A 33 -0.81 -27.78 -39.93
N THR A 34 -0.52 -28.48 -38.82
CA THR A 34 -0.27 -29.92 -38.79
C THR A 34 -1.50 -30.75 -38.36
N ASP A 35 -1.50 -32.04 -38.75
CA ASP A 35 -2.58 -33.05 -38.57
C ASP A 35 -2.96 -33.41 -37.10
N SER A 36 -2.53 -32.64 -36.10
CA SER A 36 -2.83 -32.89 -34.68
C SER A 36 -4.23 -32.39 -34.22
N LYS A 37 -5.16 -32.19 -35.15
CA LYS A 37 -6.48 -31.57 -34.89
C LYS A 37 -7.39 -32.39 -33.97
N LYS A 38 -7.27 -33.73 -34.01
CA LYS A 38 -8.13 -34.64 -33.23
C LYS A 38 -8.05 -34.45 -31.71
N GLY A 39 -6.89 -34.03 -31.20
CA GLY A 39 -6.73 -33.78 -29.75
C GLY A 39 -7.51 -32.55 -29.28
N PHE A 40 -7.52 -31.49 -30.09
CA PHE A 40 -8.23 -30.24 -29.78
C PHE A 40 -9.74 -30.42 -29.83
N ASP A 41 -10.25 -31.25 -30.75
CA ASP A 41 -11.69 -31.54 -30.86
C ASP A 41 -12.25 -32.27 -29.64
N VAL A 42 -11.51 -33.24 -29.10
CA VAL A 42 -11.91 -33.96 -27.88
C VAL A 42 -11.93 -33.02 -26.67
N VAL A 43 -10.93 -32.16 -26.53
CA VAL A 43 -10.88 -31.17 -25.44
C VAL A 43 -12.02 -30.16 -25.58
N ALA A 44 -12.32 -29.71 -26.80
CA ALA A 44 -13.43 -28.80 -27.06
C ALA A 44 -14.78 -29.42 -26.67
N LEU A 45 -14.99 -30.71 -26.94
CA LEU A 45 -16.19 -31.45 -26.53
C LEU A 45 -16.32 -31.53 -25.01
N ILE A 46 -15.22 -31.85 -24.30
CA ILE A 46 -15.18 -31.89 -22.83
C ILE A 46 -15.58 -30.54 -22.23
N PHE A 47 -15.00 -29.44 -22.72
CA PHE A 47 -15.35 -28.10 -22.26
C PHE A 47 -16.79 -27.72 -22.58
N SER A 48 -17.30 -28.09 -23.75
CA SER A 48 -18.70 -27.88 -24.12
C SER A 48 -19.66 -28.57 -23.15
N CYS A 49 -19.38 -29.84 -22.80
CA CYS A 49 -20.14 -30.60 -21.80
C CYS A 49 -20.06 -29.97 -20.41
N TYR A 50 -18.87 -29.51 -19.99
CA TYR A 50 -18.69 -28.83 -18.70
C TYR A 50 -19.54 -27.55 -18.62
N PHE A 51 -19.47 -26.68 -19.63
CA PHE A 51 -20.22 -25.42 -19.63
C PHE A 51 -21.73 -25.64 -19.67
N MET A 52 -22.21 -26.63 -20.44
CA MET A 52 -23.61 -27.00 -20.44
C MET A 52 -24.06 -27.48 -19.05
N THR A 53 -23.28 -28.36 -18.43
CA THR A 53 -23.55 -28.85 -17.06
C THR A 53 -23.56 -27.71 -16.05
N GLU A 54 -22.65 -26.76 -16.18
CA GLU A 54 -22.54 -25.59 -15.31
C GLU A 54 -23.77 -24.66 -15.44
N VAL A 55 -24.20 -24.34 -16.66
CA VAL A 55 -25.40 -23.52 -16.90
C VAL A 55 -26.65 -24.22 -16.36
N ILE A 56 -26.78 -25.52 -16.60
CA ILE A 56 -27.88 -26.33 -16.06
C ILE A 56 -27.88 -26.27 -14.54
N ALA A 57 -26.73 -26.47 -13.90
CA ALA A 57 -26.59 -26.36 -12.44
C ALA A 57 -26.98 -24.97 -11.92
N ARG A 58 -26.72 -23.89 -12.68
CA ARG A 58 -27.19 -22.54 -12.35
C ARG A 58 -28.70 -22.38 -12.42
N ILE A 59 -29.33 -22.89 -13.49
CA ILE A 59 -30.79 -22.84 -13.66
C ILE A 59 -31.46 -23.58 -12.49
N PHE A 60 -30.98 -24.77 -12.14
CA PHE A 60 -31.47 -25.52 -10.98
C PHE A 60 -31.17 -24.82 -9.64
N GLY A 61 -29.97 -24.25 -9.48
CA GLY A 61 -29.54 -23.60 -8.24
C GLY A 61 -30.29 -22.30 -7.93
N ARG A 62 -30.47 -21.42 -8.93
CA ARG A 62 -31.14 -20.12 -8.76
C ARG A 62 -32.65 -20.19 -8.92
N GLY A 63 -33.15 -21.21 -9.59
CA GLY A 63 -34.54 -21.33 -10.01
C GLY A 63 -34.78 -20.69 -11.38
N PRO A 64 -35.53 -21.35 -12.30
CA PRO A 64 -35.74 -20.85 -13.67
C PRO A 64 -36.31 -19.43 -13.74
N LYS A 65 -37.29 -19.11 -12.89
CA LYS A 65 -37.93 -17.77 -12.86
C LYS A 65 -36.93 -16.63 -12.63
N LEU A 66 -35.93 -16.84 -11.76
CA LEU A 66 -34.94 -15.83 -11.43
C LEU A 66 -33.82 -15.77 -12.48
N PHE A 67 -33.44 -16.93 -13.01
CA PHE A 67 -32.41 -17.05 -14.06
C PHE A 67 -32.84 -16.33 -15.34
N PHE A 68 -34.02 -16.65 -15.88
CA PHE A 68 -34.51 -16.08 -17.14
C PHE A 68 -34.96 -14.61 -17.04
N LYS A 69 -35.00 -14.03 -15.83
CA LYS A 69 -35.23 -12.60 -15.62
C LYS A 69 -33.97 -11.77 -15.90
N ASN A 70 -32.79 -12.33 -15.68
CA ASN A 70 -31.52 -11.63 -15.87
C ASN A 70 -31.03 -11.83 -17.31
N TRP A 71 -31.05 -10.77 -18.12
CA TRP A 71 -30.71 -10.85 -19.54
C TRP A 71 -29.29 -11.39 -19.79
N VAL A 72 -28.33 -11.14 -18.89
CA VAL A 72 -26.96 -11.64 -19.03
C VAL A 72 -26.89 -13.16 -18.84
N ASP A 73 -27.69 -13.70 -17.92
CA ASP A 73 -27.81 -15.15 -17.70
C ASP A 73 -28.49 -15.84 -18.91
N VAL A 74 -29.45 -15.16 -19.55
CA VAL A 74 -30.12 -15.66 -20.76
C VAL A 74 -29.16 -15.71 -21.96
N VAL A 75 -28.40 -14.64 -22.20
CA VAL A 75 -27.40 -14.60 -23.27
C VAL A 75 -26.35 -15.71 -23.08
N ASP A 76 -25.87 -15.90 -21.86
CA ASP A 76 -24.93 -16.98 -21.50
C ASP A 76 -25.51 -18.36 -21.84
N PHE A 77 -26.74 -18.64 -21.42
CA PHE A 77 -27.42 -19.89 -21.75
C PHE A 77 -27.54 -20.13 -23.26
N VAL A 78 -27.93 -19.12 -24.04
CA VAL A 78 -28.05 -19.25 -25.50
C VAL A 78 -26.70 -19.53 -26.14
N VAL A 79 -25.64 -18.81 -25.76
CA VAL A 79 -24.29 -19.02 -26.29
C VAL A 79 -23.78 -20.44 -25.96
N VAL A 80 -23.95 -20.89 -24.72
CA VAL A 80 -23.53 -22.24 -24.30
C VAL A 80 -24.36 -23.32 -24.99
N LEU A 81 -25.67 -23.13 -25.14
CA LEU A 81 -26.56 -24.08 -25.80
C LEU A 81 -26.21 -24.25 -27.28
N ILE A 82 -26.03 -23.14 -27.99
CA ILE A 82 -25.60 -23.14 -29.40
C ILE A 82 -24.27 -23.89 -29.52
N ALA A 83 -23.27 -23.52 -28.72
CA ALA A 83 -21.96 -24.16 -28.80
C ALA A 83 -22.03 -25.67 -28.44
N PHE A 84 -22.84 -26.06 -27.46
CA PHE A 84 -23.04 -27.47 -27.10
C PHE A 84 -23.71 -28.30 -28.20
N ILE A 85 -24.59 -27.71 -29.01
CA ILE A 85 -25.21 -28.39 -30.15
C ILE A 85 -24.20 -28.53 -31.30
N PHE A 86 -23.48 -27.46 -31.63
CA PHE A 86 -22.61 -27.45 -32.80
C PHE A 86 -21.27 -28.17 -32.58
N THR A 87 -20.73 -28.23 -31.36
CA THR A 87 -19.44 -28.91 -31.10
C THR A 87 -19.48 -30.41 -31.40
N PRO A 88 -20.43 -31.22 -30.89
CA PRO A 88 -20.52 -32.63 -31.23
C PRO A 88 -20.82 -32.86 -32.72
N ILE A 89 -21.62 -32.00 -33.35
CA ILE A 89 -21.90 -32.08 -34.79
C ILE A 89 -20.60 -31.88 -35.57
N TYR A 90 -19.80 -30.88 -35.22
CA TYR A 90 -18.48 -30.64 -35.83
C TYR A 90 -17.50 -31.80 -35.61
N THR A 91 -17.40 -32.31 -34.38
CA THR A 91 -16.48 -33.40 -34.02
C THR A 91 -16.90 -34.77 -34.56
N ALA A 92 -18.19 -35.09 -34.55
CA ALA A 92 -18.71 -36.39 -35.00
C ALA A 92 -18.82 -36.49 -36.52
N LEU A 93 -18.99 -35.35 -37.22
CA LEU A 93 -19.15 -35.38 -38.66
C LEU A 93 -17.87 -35.68 -39.41
N ASP A 94 -16.65 -35.47 -38.86
CA ASP A 94 -15.31 -35.68 -39.48
C ASP A 94 -15.38 -36.03 -40.98
N LEU A 95 -15.95 -35.11 -41.77
CA LEU A 95 -16.44 -35.44 -43.11
C LEU A 95 -15.18 -35.38 -43.96
N ARG A 96 -14.68 -36.57 -44.32
CA ARG A 96 -13.49 -36.87 -45.12
C ARG A 96 -13.26 -36.04 -46.39
N ASN A 97 -14.11 -35.07 -46.71
CA ASN A 97 -13.83 -33.94 -47.59
C ASN A 97 -14.95 -32.90 -47.42
N LEU A 98 -14.71 -31.84 -46.65
CA LEU A 98 -15.55 -30.64 -46.67
C LEU A 98 -14.69 -29.38 -46.74
N GLN A 99 -13.99 -29.28 -47.86
CA GLN A 99 -13.60 -28.00 -48.46
C GLN A 99 -14.84 -27.14 -48.83
N GLN A 100 -16.06 -27.63 -48.58
CA GLN A 100 -17.34 -27.01 -48.96
C GLN A 100 -18.16 -26.37 -47.82
N ASN A 101 -17.82 -26.56 -46.53
CA ASN A 101 -18.56 -25.93 -45.42
C ASN A 101 -17.66 -25.13 -44.47
N ALA A 102 -16.80 -24.29 -45.04
CA ALA A 102 -15.98 -23.33 -44.29
C ALA A 102 -16.81 -22.45 -43.34
N GLU A 103 -18.08 -22.20 -43.67
CA GLU A 103 -18.99 -21.38 -42.87
C GLU A 103 -19.38 -22.03 -41.53
N LEU A 104 -19.56 -23.36 -41.46
CA LEU A 104 -19.94 -24.02 -40.21
C LEU A 104 -18.76 -24.05 -39.22
N GLY A 105 -17.54 -24.31 -39.70
CA GLY A 105 -16.33 -24.26 -38.88
C GLY A 105 -16.05 -22.85 -38.33
N LYS A 106 -16.22 -21.81 -39.16
CA LYS A 106 -16.15 -20.41 -38.73
C LYS A 106 -17.17 -20.08 -37.64
N LEU A 107 -18.40 -20.59 -37.74
CA LEU A 107 -19.45 -20.38 -36.73
C LEU A 107 -19.12 -21.06 -35.38
N VAL A 108 -18.53 -22.25 -35.38
CA VAL A 108 -18.09 -22.93 -34.14
C VAL A 108 -16.95 -22.15 -33.48
N ILE A 109 -15.95 -21.73 -34.27
CA ILE A 109 -14.85 -20.89 -33.79
C ILE A 109 -15.37 -19.56 -33.24
N ALA A 110 -16.26 -18.88 -33.98
CA ALA A 110 -16.90 -17.65 -33.54
C ALA A 110 -17.68 -17.85 -32.23
N GLY A 111 -18.46 -18.95 -32.12
CA GLY A 111 -19.17 -19.30 -30.90
C GLY A 111 -18.25 -19.51 -29.70
N ARG A 112 -17.08 -20.13 -29.88
CA ARG A 112 -16.06 -20.30 -28.82
C ARG A 112 -15.40 -18.97 -28.43
N LEU A 113 -15.12 -18.08 -29.39
CA LEU A 113 -14.61 -16.74 -29.09
C LEU A 113 -15.67 -15.86 -28.40
N ILE A 114 -16.93 -16.00 -28.78
CA ILE A 114 -18.09 -15.36 -28.13
C ILE A 114 -18.24 -15.82 -26.67
N ARG A 115 -17.69 -16.99 -26.27
CA ARG A 115 -17.61 -17.38 -24.85
C ARG A 115 -16.80 -16.40 -24.00
N GLY A 116 -15.98 -15.53 -24.60
CA GLY A 116 -15.39 -14.38 -23.90
C GLY A 116 -16.42 -13.46 -23.23
N ILE A 117 -17.66 -13.38 -23.75
CA ILE A 117 -18.78 -12.65 -23.12
C ILE A 117 -19.14 -13.26 -21.75
N LEU A 118 -18.91 -14.56 -21.55
CA LEU A 118 -19.14 -15.23 -20.27
C LEU A 118 -18.18 -14.74 -19.18
N ILE A 119 -16.96 -14.37 -19.57
CA ILE A 119 -16.00 -13.71 -18.66
C ILE A 119 -16.55 -12.34 -18.26
N ILE A 120 -17.09 -11.55 -19.21
CA ILE A 120 -17.71 -10.26 -18.93
C ILE A 120 -18.88 -10.42 -17.96
N ARG A 121 -19.71 -11.46 -18.14
CA ARG A 121 -20.78 -11.80 -17.19
C ARG A 121 -20.24 -12.12 -15.80
N ILE A 122 -19.25 -13.01 -15.69
CA ILE A 122 -18.68 -13.40 -14.39
C ILE A 122 -18.13 -12.17 -13.68
N ILE A 123 -17.37 -11.32 -14.40
CA ILE A 123 -16.86 -10.05 -13.89
C ILE A 123 -18.01 -9.12 -13.46
N TYR A 124 -19.04 -8.95 -14.28
CA TYR A 124 -20.18 -8.08 -13.98
C TYR A 124 -20.96 -8.54 -12.73
N THR A 125 -21.23 -9.84 -12.65
CA THR A 125 -22.03 -10.43 -11.57
C THR A 125 -21.25 -10.49 -10.26
N GLU A 126 -19.95 -10.77 -10.33
CA GLU A 126 -19.07 -10.90 -9.16
C GLU A 126 -18.33 -9.61 -8.80
N ARG A 127 -18.54 -8.51 -9.54
CA ARG A 127 -17.83 -7.22 -9.32
C ARG A 127 -17.81 -6.80 -7.85
N LYS A 128 -18.92 -7.02 -7.12
CA LYS A 128 -19.05 -6.66 -5.70
C LYS A 128 -18.20 -7.58 -4.81
N ASN A 129 -18.19 -8.88 -5.07
CA ASN A 129 -17.42 -9.86 -4.31
C ASN A 129 -15.93 -9.74 -4.60
N VAL A 130 -15.55 -9.51 -5.86
CA VAL A 130 -14.17 -9.22 -6.28
C VAL A 130 -13.69 -7.93 -5.61
N ALA A 131 -14.47 -6.84 -5.69
CA ALA A 131 -14.11 -5.58 -5.02
C ALA A 131 -13.96 -5.77 -3.50
N LYS A 132 -14.88 -6.50 -2.86
CA LYS A 132 -14.80 -6.81 -1.42
C LYS A 132 -13.54 -7.61 -1.08
N ALA A 133 -13.23 -8.66 -1.84
CA ALA A 133 -12.04 -9.48 -1.64
C ALA A 133 -10.76 -8.66 -1.86
N SER A 134 -10.70 -7.83 -2.92
CA SER A 134 -9.58 -6.94 -3.17
C SER A 134 -9.38 -5.91 -2.06
N ARG A 135 -10.47 -5.34 -1.52
CA ARG A 135 -10.41 -4.41 -0.38
C ARG A 135 -9.87 -5.09 0.87
N LEU A 136 -10.31 -6.31 1.17
CA LEU A 136 -9.83 -7.09 2.31
C LEU A 136 -8.33 -7.42 2.19
N MET A 137 -7.90 -7.82 0.99
CA MET A 137 -6.48 -8.09 0.71
C MET A 137 -5.61 -6.84 0.90
N VAL A 138 -6.06 -5.69 0.41
CA VAL A 138 -5.32 -4.41 0.54
C VAL A 138 -5.39 -3.86 1.97
N SER A 139 -6.47 -4.11 2.69
CA SER A 139 -6.57 -3.67 4.08
C SER A 139 -5.82 -4.57 5.07
N GLU A 140 -5.48 -5.80 4.68
CA GLU A 140 -4.92 -6.80 5.62
C GLU A 140 -5.81 -6.91 6.87
N ASN A 141 -5.23 -6.92 8.06
CA ASN A 141 -5.91 -6.89 9.37
C ASN A 141 -6.10 -5.47 9.93
N LYS A 142 -6.22 -4.45 9.07
CA LYS A 142 -6.66 -3.12 9.51
C LYS A 142 -8.12 -3.16 9.93
N ARG A 143 -8.47 -2.46 11.02
CA ARG A 143 -9.85 -2.29 11.46
C ARG A 143 -10.65 -1.53 10.40
N ARG A 144 -11.74 -2.13 9.92
CA ARG A 144 -12.65 -1.55 8.93
C ARG A 144 -13.95 -1.12 9.58
N TYR A 145 -14.61 -0.12 9.01
CA TYR A 145 -15.97 0.25 9.37
C TYR A 145 -16.94 -0.53 8.48
N GLN A 146 -17.58 -1.54 9.08
CA GLN A 146 -18.53 -2.45 8.41
C GLN A 146 -19.90 -2.42 9.09
N LYS A 147 -20.52 -1.23 9.16
CA LYS A 147 -21.81 -0.99 9.83
C LYS A 147 -22.67 -0.05 8.98
N ASP A 148 -23.98 -0.07 9.21
CA ASP A 148 -24.95 0.89 8.64
C ASP A 148 -24.90 1.01 7.10
N GLY A 149 -24.62 -0.11 6.43
CA GLY A 149 -24.51 -0.14 4.97
C GLY A 149 -23.20 0.41 4.41
N PHE A 150 -22.17 0.63 5.24
CA PHE A 150 -20.83 1.03 4.82
C PHE A 150 -19.84 -0.13 4.98
N ASP A 151 -18.87 -0.22 4.07
CA ASP A 151 -17.68 -1.08 4.18
C ASP A 151 -16.46 -0.27 3.74
N LEU A 152 -15.88 0.47 4.69
CA LEU A 152 -14.78 1.40 4.47
C LEU A 152 -13.57 0.99 5.29
N ASP A 153 -12.38 1.12 4.71
CA ASP A 153 -11.13 1.09 5.44
C ASP A 153 -10.98 2.41 6.22
N LEU A 154 -11.70 2.46 7.34
CA LEU A 154 -11.94 3.61 8.20
C LEU A 154 -12.07 3.11 9.63
N CYS A 155 -11.45 3.80 10.57
CA CYS A 155 -11.44 3.46 11.99
C CYS A 155 -11.58 4.72 12.84
N TYR A 156 -12.51 4.70 13.79
CA TYR A 156 -12.53 5.66 14.88
C TYR A 156 -11.39 5.34 15.84
N VAL A 157 -10.36 6.19 15.84
CA VAL A 157 -9.27 6.10 16.82
C VAL A 157 -9.81 6.51 18.18
N THR A 158 -10.51 7.65 18.22
CA THR A 158 -11.40 8.08 19.31
C THR A 158 -12.80 8.34 18.73
N GLU A 159 -13.76 8.79 19.54
CA GLU A 159 -15.09 9.14 19.04
C GLU A 159 -15.09 10.29 18.03
N ARG A 160 -14.12 11.21 18.12
CA ARG A 160 -14.03 12.41 17.28
C ARG A 160 -12.80 12.44 16.34
N VAL A 161 -11.99 11.37 16.34
CA VAL A 161 -10.78 11.27 15.50
C VAL A 161 -10.82 9.99 14.68
N ILE A 162 -10.84 10.15 13.36
CA ILE A 162 -10.93 9.06 12.40
C ILE A 162 -9.60 8.90 11.65
N ALA A 163 -9.13 7.67 11.54
CA ALA A 163 -8.08 7.25 10.62
C ALA A 163 -8.69 6.49 9.44
N MET A 164 -8.36 6.85 8.21
CA MET A 164 -8.86 6.13 7.03
C MET A 164 -7.80 5.97 5.93
N SER A 165 -8.06 5.06 4.99
CA SER A 165 -7.29 4.97 3.75
C SER A 165 -7.76 6.00 2.71
N PHE A 166 -6.92 6.23 1.69
CA PHE A 166 -7.16 7.21 0.64
C PHE A 166 -8.53 7.03 -0.04
N PRO A 167 -9.37 8.08 -0.12
CA PRO A 167 -10.61 8.06 -0.89
C PRO A 167 -10.28 8.11 -2.40
N SER A 168 -10.69 7.08 -3.14
CA SER A 168 -10.26 6.87 -4.52
C SER A 168 -11.42 6.95 -5.52
N THR A 169 -11.06 7.35 -6.75
CA THR A 169 -11.92 7.33 -7.94
C THR A 169 -11.48 6.24 -8.91
N GLY A 170 -12.32 5.96 -9.92
CA GLY A 170 -11.98 5.04 -11.02
C GLY A 170 -11.66 3.62 -10.56
N ILE A 171 -10.71 2.97 -11.25
CA ILE A 171 -10.32 1.57 -10.99
C ILE A 171 -9.79 1.38 -9.56
N MET A 172 -9.17 2.40 -8.97
CA MET A 172 -8.65 2.32 -7.60
C MET A 172 -9.75 2.16 -6.54
N SER A 173 -11.01 2.51 -6.84
CA SER A 173 -12.17 2.30 -5.95
C SER A 173 -12.60 0.84 -5.84
N VAL A 174 -12.10 -0.04 -6.72
CA VAL A 174 -12.32 -1.49 -6.63
C VAL A 174 -11.66 -2.03 -5.36
N TYR A 175 -10.45 -1.57 -5.04
CA TYR A 175 -9.65 -2.11 -3.94
C TYR A 175 -9.38 -1.11 -2.81
N ARG A 176 -9.82 0.14 -2.92
CA ARG A 176 -9.81 1.16 -1.86
C ARG A 176 -11.20 1.74 -1.61
N ASN A 177 -11.29 2.69 -0.69
CA ASN A 177 -12.51 3.40 -0.35
C ASN A 177 -13.01 4.21 -1.55
N PRO A 178 -14.20 3.93 -2.12
CA PRO A 178 -14.80 4.79 -3.14
C PRO A 178 -15.07 6.17 -2.56
N ILE A 179 -14.59 7.24 -3.20
CA ILE A 179 -14.71 8.61 -2.66
C ILE A 179 -16.18 9.01 -2.41
N GLN A 180 -17.11 8.60 -3.28
CA GLN A 180 -18.53 8.89 -3.09
C GLN A 180 -19.12 8.20 -1.84
N GLU A 181 -18.64 7.00 -1.50
CA GLU A 181 -19.08 6.31 -0.29
C GLU A 181 -18.48 6.94 0.97
N VAL A 182 -17.26 7.50 0.87
CA VAL A 182 -16.64 8.27 1.96
C VAL A 182 -17.38 9.59 2.19
N ALA A 183 -17.71 10.32 1.12
CA ALA A 183 -18.53 11.53 1.20
C ALA A 183 -19.91 11.23 1.79
N ARG A 184 -20.58 10.18 1.27
CA ARG A 184 -21.86 9.70 1.82
C ARG A 184 -21.75 9.35 3.30
N PHE A 185 -20.65 8.72 3.73
CA PHE A 185 -20.42 8.39 5.13
C PHE A 185 -20.39 9.64 6.00
N PHE A 186 -19.56 10.62 5.66
CA PHE A 186 -19.45 11.85 6.43
C PHE A 186 -20.73 12.67 6.42
N ASP A 187 -21.39 12.82 5.27
CA ASP A 187 -22.64 13.56 5.16
C ASP A 187 -23.81 12.87 5.88
N THR A 188 -23.76 11.54 6.04
CA THR A 188 -24.79 10.78 6.78
C THR A 188 -24.52 10.79 8.29
N LYS A 189 -23.25 10.69 8.72
CA LYS A 189 -22.89 10.46 10.12
C LYS A 189 -22.48 11.73 10.87
N HIS A 190 -21.90 12.69 10.17
CA HIS A 190 -21.25 13.88 10.74
C HIS A 190 -21.58 15.12 9.93
N LYS A 191 -22.81 15.24 9.44
CA LYS A 191 -23.22 16.31 8.54
C LYS A 191 -22.77 17.67 9.08
N ASP A 192 -21.99 18.40 8.28
CA ASP A 192 -21.43 19.72 8.58
C ASP A 192 -20.44 19.80 9.76
N HIS A 193 -20.13 18.67 10.40
CA HIS A 193 -19.25 18.57 11.56
C HIS A 193 -17.99 17.73 11.28
N TYR A 194 -17.49 17.71 10.04
CA TYR A 194 -16.24 17.03 9.71
C TYR A 194 -15.25 17.89 8.92
N LYS A 195 -13.96 17.72 9.22
CA LYS A 195 -12.84 18.23 8.42
C LYS A 195 -11.87 17.09 8.10
N ILE A 196 -11.40 17.05 6.84
CA ILE A 196 -10.52 16.00 6.34
C ILE A 196 -9.10 16.52 6.20
N TYR A 197 -8.12 15.73 6.64
CA TYR A 197 -6.70 16.02 6.47
C TYR A 197 -6.08 14.99 5.52
N ASN A 198 -5.65 15.46 4.34
CA ASN A 198 -4.98 14.66 3.33
C ASN A 198 -3.46 14.78 3.46
N LEU A 199 -2.82 13.70 3.88
CA LEU A 199 -1.37 13.65 4.13
C LEU A 199 -0.55 13.21 2.90
N CYS A 200 -1.17 13.06 1.73
CA CYS A 200 -0.48 12.62 0.52
C CYS A 200 0.18 13.79 -0.21
N SER A 201 1.52 13.76 -0.30
CA SER A 201 2.24 14.61 -1.25
C SER A 201 1.97 14.20 -2.70
N GLU A 202 1.78 12.90 -2.92
CA GLU A 202 1.72 12.31 -4.25
C GLU A 202 0.35 12.43 -4.94
N ARG A 203 -0.73 12.69 -4.18
CA ARG A 203 -2.11 12.54 -4.67
C ARG A 203 -3.09 13.52 -4.01
N GLY A 204 -3.98 14.06 -4.82
CA GLY A 204 -5.20 14.77 -4.41
C GLY A 204 -6.46 14.15 -5.03
N TYR A 205 -7.60 14.78 -4.81
CA TYR A 205 -8.90 14.44 -5.39
C TYR A 205 -9.77 15.69 -5.42
N ASP A 206 -10.95 15.60 -6.01
CA ASP A 206 -11.94 16.68 -5.99
C ASP A 206 -12.47 16.90 -4.57
N GLU A 207 -12.03 18.01 -3.95
CA GLU A 207 -12.36 18.38 -2.58
C GLU A 207 -13.79 18.93 -2.44
N THR A 208 -14.44 19.29 -3.55
CA THR A 208 -15.83 19.78 -3.54
C THR A 208 -16.81 18.69 -3.08
N LEU A 209 -16.45 17.42 -3.25
CA LEU A 209 -17.19 16.26 -2.71
C LEU A 209 -17.27 16.24 -1.19
N PHE A 210 -16.41 17.01 -0.52
CA PHE A 210 -16.36 17.16 0.93
C PHE A 210 -16.66 18.60 1.36
N HIS A 211 -17.41 19.34 0.54
CA HIS A 211 -17.80 20.74 0.79
C HIS A 211 -16.59 21.66 1.04
N ASN A 212 -15.46 21.36 0.38
CA ASN A 212 -14.17 22.06 0.55
C ASN A 212 -13.63 22.06 1.98
N ARG A 213 -14.04 21.10 2.83
CA ARG A 213 -13.52 20.90 4.20
C ARG A 213 -12.31 19.96 4.20
N VAL A 214 -11.35 20.21 3.32
CA VAL A 214 -10.13 19.41 3.18
C VAL A 214 -8.91 20.30 3.38
N GLU A 215 -7.97 19.84 4.20
CA GLU A 215 -6.67 20.48 4.39
C GLU A 215 -5.55 19.50 4.04
N ARG A 216 -4.46 19.99 3.43
CA ARG A 216 -3.37 19.16 2.93
C ARG A 216 -2.10 19.37 3.72
N VAL A 217 -1.43 18.26 4.05
CA VAL A 217 -0.07 18.22 4.61
C VAL A 217 0.79 17.31 3.74
N TYR A 218 1.90 17.82 3.19
CA TYR A 218 2.60 17.17 2.08
C TYR A 218 3.69 16.19 2.53
N ILE A 219 3.28 15.02 3.04
CA ILE A 219 4.19 14.00 3.57
C ILE A 219 4.44 12.89 2.54
N ASP A 220 5.71 12.64 2.20
CA ASP A 220 6.07 11.57 1.27
C ASP A 220 5.85 10.18 1.90
N ASP A 221 5.55 9.17 1.07
CA ASP A 221 5.27 7.82 1.56
C ASP A 221 6.47 7.27 2.35
N HIS A 222 6.22 6.72 3.54
CA HIS A 222 7.23 6.23 4.50
C HIS A 222 8.23 7.29 5.02
N ASN A 223 7.92 8.58 4.88
CA ASN A 223 8.72 9.67 5.44
C ASN A 223 7.96 10.39 6.57
N VAL A 224 8.55 11.48 7.06
CA VAL A 224 8.05 12.32 8.16
C VAL A 224 7.60 13.69 7.64
N PRO A 225 6.67 14.38 8.32
CA PRO A 225 6.42 15.80 8.09
C PRO A 225 7.60 16.64 8.60
N GLU A 226 7.69 17.90 8.18
CA GLU A 226 8.53 18.89 8.89
C GLU A 226 7.93 19.16 10.27
N LEU A 227 8.76 19.50 11.26
CA LEU A 227 8.26 19.78 12.61
C LEU A 227 7.29 20.98 12.63
N LYS A 228 7.53 21.97 11.76
CA LYS A 228 6.63 23.12 11.59
C LYS A 228 5.25 22.70 11.09
N ASP A 229 5.18 21.74 10.18
CA ASP A 229 3.92 21.21 9.66
C ASP A 229 3.14 20.46 10.73
N MET A 230 3.83 19.77 11.65
CA MET A 230 3.19 19.11 12.79
C MET A 230 2.49 20.10 13.72
N ILE A 231 3.17 21.20 14.07
CA ILE A 231 2.60 22.28 14.88
C ILE A 231 1.42 22.95 14.16
N THR A 232 1.59 23.26 12.88
CA THR A 232 0.54 23.89 12.06
C THR A 232 -0.70 23.01 11.99
N PHE A 233 -0.53 21.71 11.74
CA PHE A 233 -1.60 20.72 11.76
C PHE A 233 -2.30 20.69 13.12
N ALA A 234 -1.55 20.61 14.23
CA ALA A 234 -2.14 20.50 15.56
C ALA A 234 -2.99 21.72 15.91
N LYS A 235 -2.51 22.93 15.60
CA LYS A 235 -3.27 24.19 15.77
C LYS A 235 -4.50 24.27 14.87
N SER A 236 -4.40 23.78 13.63
CA SER A 236 -5.54 23.72 12.70
C SER A 236 -6.64 22.77 13.19
N VAL A 237 -6.24 21.61 13.73
CA VAL A 237 -7.17 20.66 14.35
C VAL A 237 -7.80 21.27 15.60
N GLU A 238 -7.02 21.89 16.46
CA GLU A 238 -7.53 22.54 17.67
C GLU A 238 -8.57 23.61 17.35
N ALA A 239 -8.27 24.51 16.42
CA ALA A 239 -9.21 25.54 15.99
C ALA A 239 -10.54 24.92 15.51
N TRP A 240 -10.47 23.94 14.62
CA TRP A 240 -11.65 23.23 14.12
C TRP A 240 -12.45 22.53 15.24
N MET A 241 -11.75 21.84 16.15
CA MET A 241 -12.38 21.06 17.22
C MET A 241 -13.03 21.96 18.30
N ASN A 242 -12.58 23.20 18.42
CA ASN A 242 -13.11 24.21 19.33
C ASN A 242 -14.32 24.98 18.78
N GLU A 243 -14.54 24.98 17.46
CA GLU A 243 -15.71 25.62 16.84
C GLU A 243 -17.04 24.95 17.24
N ASP A 244 -17.06 23.63 17.40
CA ASP A 244 -18.25 22.88 17.82
C ASP A 244 -17.86 21.56 18.53
N GLN A 245 -18.60 21.18 19.58
CA GLN A 245 -18.37 19.93 20.33
C GLN A 245 -18.64 18.66 19.51
N ASN A 246 -19.45 18.75 18.45
CA ASN A 246 -19.73 17.66 17.52
C ASN A 246 -18.68 17.53 16.43
N ASN A 247 -17.79 18.52 16.26
CA ASN A 247 -16.79 18.49 15.20
C ASN A 247 -15.86 17.29 15.34
N ILE A 248 -15.63 16.58 14.24
CA ILE A 248 -14.69 15.48 14.13
C ILE A 248 -13.64 15.78 13.08
N ILE A 249 -12.51 15.08 13.16
CA ILE A 249 -11.49 15.09 12.11
C ILE A 249 -11.34 13.70 11.48
N ALA A 250 -11.04 13.68 10.20
CA ALA A 250 -10.66 12.46 9.49
C ALA A 250 -9.29 12.65 8.83
N VAL A 251 -8.29 11.91 9.31
CA VAL A 251 -6.92 11.98 8.80
C VAL A 251 -6.66 10.76 7.93
N HIS A 252 -6.11 11.00 6.73
CA HIS A 252 -5.80 9.91 5.82
C HIS A 252 -4.48 10.14 5.09
N CYS A 253 -3.87 9.03 4.68
CA CYS A 253 -2.77 9.00 3.72
C CYS A 253 -3.10 7.97 2.64
N LYS A 254 -2.10 7.35 2.02
CA LYS A 254 -2.30 6.26 1.08
C LYS A 254 -2.90 5.02 1.76
N GLY A 255 -2.33 4.58 2.88
CA GLY A 255 -2.70 3.33 3.56
C GLY A 255 -3.48 3.50 4.86
N GLY A 256 -3.54 4.71 5.42
CA GLY A 256 -4.10 4.98 6.74
C GLY A 256 -3.31 4.35 7.89
N LYS A 257 -1.96 4.31 7.76
CA LYS A 257 -1.01 3.68 8.70
C LYS A 257 0.04 4.71 9.13
N GLY A 258 1.32 4.58 8.74
CA GLY A 258 2.47 5.44 9.07
C GLY A 258 2.17 6.94 9.21
N ARG A 259 2.05 7.65 8.08
CA ARG A 259 1.78 9.11 8.04
C ARG A 259 0.55 9.52 8.86
N THR A 260 -0.54 8.76 8.72
CA THR A 260 -1.80 9.01 9.45
C THR A 260 -1.61 8.85 10.95
N GLY A 261 -0.90 7.81 11.38
CA GLY A 261 -0.56 7.56 12.77
C GLY A 261 0.32 8.65 13.34
N THR A 262 1.33 9.11 12.61
CA THR A 262 2.20 10.24 13.03
C THR A 262 1.39 11.47 13.37
N MET A 263 0.52 11.94 12.45
CA MET A 263 -0.26 13.16 12.67
C MET A 263 -1.37 12.96 13.71
N ILE A 264 -2.03 11.80 13.75
CA ILE A 264 -3.01 11.51 14.80
C ILE A 264 -2.34 11.49 16.18
N CYS A 265 -1.20 10.79 16.35
CA CYS A 265 -0.48 10.75 17.62
C CYS A 265 -0.01 12.14 18.05
N THR A 266 0.43 12.97 17.10
CA THR A 266 0.72 14.39 17.33
C THR A 266 -0.48 15.10 17.93
N TRP A 267 -1.67 14.94 17.34
CA TRP A 267 -2.91 15.52 17.88
C TRP A 267 -3.26 14.97 19.27
N LEU A 268 -3.14 13.66 19.49
CA LEU A 268 -3.48 13.05 20.78
C LEU A 268 -2.54 13.52 21.91
N VAL A 269 -1.28 13.81 21.58
CA VAL A 269 -0.33 14.47 22.49
C VAL A 269 -0.70 15.95 22.66
N HIS A 270 -1.00 16.67 21.58
CA HIS A 270 -1.42 18.08 21.59
C HIS A 270 -2.63 18.34 22.48
N CYS A 271 -3.71 17.57 22.33
CA CYS A 271 -4.92 17.76 23.11
C CYS A 271 -4.83 17.22 24.56
N GLY A 272 -3.67 16.68 24.95
CA GLY A 272 -3.41 16.21 26.31
C GLY A 272 -4.05 14.86 26.65
N LEU A 273 -4.54 14.11 25.65
CA LEU A 273 -5.05 12.76 25.90
C LEU A 273 -3.93 11.78 26.27
N PHE A 274 -2.72 12.01 25.75
CA PHE A 274 -1.51 11.30 26.16
C PHE A 274 -0.40 12.29 26.46
N GLU A 275 0.33 12.06 27.55
CA GLU A 275 1.51 12.86 27.89
C GLU A 275 2.78 12.33 27.23
N GLN A 276 2.81 11.06 26.86
CA GLN A 276 3.98 10.38 26.31
C GLN A 276 3.71 9.89 24.88
N ALA A 277 4.64 10.18 23.97
CA ALA A 277 4.53 9.81 22.55
C ALA A 277 4.35 8.30 22.37
N HIS A 278 5.10 7.48 23.11
CA HIS A 278 5.05 6.04 22.98
C HIS A 278 3.68 5.44 23.33
N GLU A 279 2.97 6.00 24.31
CA GLU A 279 1.62 5.57 24.69
C GLU A 279 0.62 5.89 23.59
N SER A 280 0.72 7.08 22.98
CA SER A 280 -0.13 7.48 21.86
C SER A 280 0.10 6.59 20.62
N LEU A 281 1.36 6.23 20.34
CA LEU A 281 1.75 5.37 19.22
C LEU A 281 1.21 3.94 19.40
N ASP A 282 1.34 3.37 20.59
CA ASP A 282 0.79 2.05 20.94
C ASP A 282 -0.74 2.06 20.90
N TYR A 283 -1.38 3.08 21.47
CA TYR A 283 -2.83 3.25 21.41
C TYR A 283 -3.34 3.30 19.96
N PHE A 284 -2.73 4.13 19.11
CA PHE A 284 -3.10 4.23 17.70
C PHE A 284 -2.94 2.87 17.01
N GLY A 285 -1.80 2.19 17.22
CA GLY A 285 -1.53 0.88 16.66
C GLY A 285 -2.59 -0.16 17.04
N ARG A 286 -2.95 -0.24 18.32
CA ARG A 286 -3.99 -1.16 18.83
C ARG A 286 -5.38 -0.83 18.29
N ARG A 287 -5.72 0.45 18.14
CA ARG A 287 -7.00 0.87 17.54
C ARG A 287 -7.05 0.55 16.06
N ARG A 288 -5.95 0.75 15.34
CA ARG A 288 -5.87 0.53 13.90
C ARG A 288 -5.79 -0.94 13.51
N THR A 289 -5.20 -1.79 14.35
CA THR A 289 -5.13 -3.24 14.16
C THR A 289 -6.41 -3.93 14.62
N ASP A 290 -6.89 -4.87 13.82
CA ASP A 290 -7.88 -5.86 14.23
C ASP A 290 -7.19 -7.20 14.51
N GLN A 291 -6.93 -7.47 15.79
CA GLN A 291 -6.25 -8.69 16.24
C GLN A 291 -7.08 -9.96 16.00
N SER A 292 -8.39 -9.84 15.74
CA SER A 292 -9.22 -10.99 15.37
C SER A 292 -9.00 -11.46 13.93
N VAL A 293 -8.42 -10.59 13.08
CA VAL A 293 -8.17 -10.87 11.65
C VAL A 293 -6.70 -11.25 11.42
N GLY A 294 -5.77 -10.77 12.23
CA GLY A 294 -4.35 -11.15 12.16
C GLY A 294 -3.46 -10.46 13.19
N SER A 295 -2.22 -10.90 13.30
CA SER A 295 -1.24 -10.40 14.30
C SER A 295 -0.36 -9.25 13.82
N LYS A 296 -0.39 -8.91 12.52
CA LYS A 296 0.47 -7.85 11.96
C LYS A 296 0.11 -6.48 12.56
N PHE A 297 1.09 -5.78 13.11
CA PHE A 297 0.92 -4.43 13.64
C PHE A 297 0.61 -3.43 12.52
N GLN A 298 -0.40 -2.57 12.71
CA GLN A 298 -0.93 -1.63 11.70
C GLN A 298 -0.77 -0.16 12.12
N GLY A 299 0.09 0.13 13.10
CA GLY A 299 0.36 1.47 13.62
C GLY A 299 1.33 2.28 12.75
N VAL A 300 2.12 3.13 13.41
CA VAL A 300 3.20 3.88 12.77
C VAL A 300 4.25 2.91 12.22
N GLU A 301 4.76 3.18 11.01
CA GLU A 301 5.51 2.17 10.24
C GLU A 301 7.02 2.32 10.33
N THR A 302 7.55 3.54 10.51
CA THR A 302 8.99 3.77 10.50
C THR A 302 9.49 4.38 11.81
N PRO A 303 10.68 4.03 12.29
CA PRO A 303 11.27 4.65 13.46
C PRO A 303 11.40 6.17 13.38
N SER A 304 11.69 6.73 12.20
CA SER A 304 11.71 8.19 12.01
C SER A 304 10.34 8.82 12.29
N GLN A 305 9.24 8.18 11.88
CA GLN A 305 7.90 8.66 12.21
C GLN A 305 7.64 8.67 13.71
N SER A 306 8.03 7.60 14.42
CA SER A 306 7.92 7.54 15.89
C SER A 306 8.80 8.60 16.58
N ARG A 307 10.03 8.80 16.08
CA ARG A 307 10.97 9.84 16.56
C ARG A 307 10.36 11.23 16.46
N TYR A 308 9.68 11.54 15.36
CA TYR A 308 9.07 12.87 15.17
C TYR A 308 7.86 13.11 16.09
N VAL A 309 7.08 12.08 16.44
CA VAL A 309 6.08 12.19 17.52
C VAL A 309 6.76 12.47 18.87
N GLY A 310 7.90 11.82 19.15
CA GLY A 310 8.72 12.11 20.32
C GLY A 310 9.32 13.54 20.32
N TYR A 311 9.72 14.05 19.16
CA TYR A 311 10.14 15.45 19.04
C TYR A 311 8.98 16.40 19.32
N PHE A 312 7.77 16.12 18.81
CA PHE A 312 6.60 16.93 19.12
C PHE A 312 6.25 16.91 20.62
N GLU A 313 6.38 15.76 21.28
CA GLU A 313 6.25 15.69 22.75
C GLU A 313 7.24 16.63 23.46
N LYS A 314 8.53 16.61 23.06
CA LYS A 314 9.54 17.53 23.60
C LYS A 314 9.19 19.00 23.31
N ILE A 315 8.71 19.31 22.10
CA ILE A 315 8.25 20.65 21.70
C ILE A 315 7.14 21.14 22.63
N LYS A 316 6.12 20.30 22.85
CA LYS A 316 5.01 20.64 23.73
C LYS A 316 5.47 20.87 25.17
N LYS A 317 6.29 19.97 25.72
CA LYS A 317 6.72 20.02 27.13
C LYS A 317 7.72 21.13 27.43
N ASN A 318 8.69 21.33 26.54
CA ASN A 318 9.87 22.15 26.84
C ASN A 318 9.89 23.49 26.09
N PHE A 319 9.09 23.63 25.03
CA PHE A 319 9.12 24.80 24.14
C PHE A 319 7.73 25.42 23.93
N ASN A 320 6.75 25.08 24.77
CA ASN A 320 5.39 25.64 24.72
C ASN A 320 4.77 25.62 23.31
N GLU A 321 4.98 24.52 22.58
CA GLU A 321 4.48 24.32 21.21
C GLU A 321 5.01 25.33 20.17
N GLU A 322 6.17 25.91 20.46
CA GLU A 322 7.00 26.66 19.52
C GLU A 322 8.16 25.81 19.03
N LEU A 323 8.68 26.13 17.84
CA LEU A 323 9.84 25.42 17.32
C LEU A 323 11.05 25.67 18.24
N PRO A 324 11.85 24.63 18.53
CA PRO A 324 13.08 24.83 19.26
C PRO A 324 14.03 25.72 18.45
N PRO A 325 14.96 26.46 19.10
CA PRO A 325 15.95 27.25 18.39
C PRO A 325 16.73 26.41 17.38
N ASP A 326 17.04 27.00 16.23
CA ASP A 326 17.84 26.35 15.20
C ASP A 326 19.22 26.02 15.74
N LYS A 327 19.62 24.75 15.65
CA LYS A 327 20.99 24.33 15.96
C LYS A 327 21.75 24.10 14.66
N ARG A 328 22.75 24.94 14.40
CA ARG A 328 23.62 24.85 13.22
C ARG A 328 24.75 23.86 13.48
N LEU A 329 24.75 22.77 12.72
CA LEU A 329 25.70 21.67 12.91
C LEU A 329 26.38 21.33 11.60
N ARG A 330 27.66 20.99 11.63
CA ARG A 330 28.31 20.29 10.52
C ARG A 330 28.60 18.86 10.94
N MET A 331 28.19 17.89 10.13
CA MET A 331 28.48 16.48 10.39
C MET A 331 29.92 16.19 9.99
N THR A 332 30.74 15.73 10.93
CA THR A 332 32.19 15.53 10.73
C THR A 332 32.55 14.06 10.54
N GLN A 333 31.84 13.16 11.22
CA GLN A 333 32.14 11.74 11.19
C GLN A 333 30.88 10.87 11.33
N ILE A 334 30.92 9.70 10.70
CA ILE A 334 29.92 8.64 10.83
C ILE A 334 30.63 7.36 11.26
N LYS A 335 30.13 6.70 12.30
CA LYS A 335 30.58 5.36 12.71
C LYS A 335 29.43 4.38 12.51
N ILE A 336 29.67 3.30 11.77
CA ILE A 336 28.72 2.19 11.58
C ILE A 336 29.32 0.94 12.19
N THR A 337 28.67 0.38 13.21
CA THR A 337 29.07 -0.88 13.86
C THR A 337 28.28 -2.06 13.30
N GLY A 338 28.79 -3.29 13.45
CA GLY A 338 28.12 -4.51 12.98
C GLY A 338 28.17 -4.67 11.45
N ILE A 339 29.21 -4.15 10.80
CA ILE A 339 29.28 -3.98 9.35
C ILE A 339 29.57 -5.28 8.59
N THR A 340 30.23 -6.27 9.20
CA THR A 340 30.73 -7.49 8.52
C THR A 340 29.66 -8.24 7.71
N GLY A 341 28.39 -8.20 8.13
CA GLY A 341 27.27 -8.86 7.44
C GLY A 341 26.54 -7.99 6.40
N VAL A 342 26.94 -6.73 6.22
CA VAL A 342 26.24 -5.72 5.44
C VAL A 342 27.02 -5.41 4.17
N GLY A 343 26.45 -5.75 3.01
CA GLY A 343 27.09 -5.48 1.71
C GLY A 343 28.37 -6.29 1.54
N ASN A 344 29.48 -5.60 1.26
CA ASN A 344 30.80 -6.22 1.18
C ASN A 344 31.41 -6.49 2.56
N GLY A 345 30.79 -6.01 3.64
CA GLY A 345 31.29 -6.20 5.00
C GLY A 345 32.35 -5.20 5.45
N ASP A 346 32.74 -4.26 4.58
CA ASP A 346 33.80 -3.26 4.83
C ASP A 346 33.37 -1.82 4.50
N GLY A 347 32.11 -1.63 4.08
CA GLY A 347 31.55 -0.33 3.69
C GLY A 347 31.95 0.16 2.30
N SER A 348 32.81 -0.54 1.56
CA SER A 348 33.29 -0.11 0.23
C SER A 348 32.17 0.04 -0.81
N ASP A 349 31.09 -0.74 -0.68
CA ASP A 349 29.92 -0.69 -1.54
C ASP A 349 28.95 0.46 -1.22
N LEU A 350 29.12 1.11 -0.08
CA LEU A 350 28.15 2.08 0.44
C LEU A 350 28.41 3.51 -0.06
N SER A 351 27.33 4.26 -0.17
CA SER A 351 27.34 5.71 -0.38
C SER A 351 26.29 6.37 0.49
N MET A 352 26.52 7.60 0.94
CA MET A 352 25.57 8.36 1.75
C MET A 352 25.14 9.62 1.00
N MET A 353 23.88 9.99 1.13
CA MET A 353 23.31 11.25 0.69
C MET A 353 22.59 11.96 1.84
N LEU A 354 22.76 13.29 1.93
CA LEU A 354 22.03 14.16 2.84
C LEU A 354 20.99 14.96 2.06
N PHE A 355 19.74 14.94 2.54
CA PHE A 355 18.66 15.75 1.97
C PHE A 355 18.12 16.74 3.01
N LYS A 356 17.85 17.95 2.54
CA LYS A 356 17.13 19.00 3.25
C LYS A 356 16.11 19.63 2.30
N ASP A 357 14.88 19.84 2.76
CA ASP A 357 13.78 20.37 1.95
C ASP A 357 13.54 19.56 0.67
N LYS A 358 13.70 18.23 0.77
CA LYS A 358 13.63 17.26 -0.35
C LYS A 358 14.70 17.44 -1.45
N VAL A 359 15.69 18.31 -1.23
CA VAL A 359 16.82 18.54 -2.14
C VAL A 359 18.07 17.86 -1.59
N GLU A 360 18.79 17.13 -2.44
CA GLU A 360 20.10 16.58 -2.10
C GLU A 360 21.09 17.73 -1.89
N ARG A 361 21.68 17.81 -0.69
CA ARG A 361 22.63 18.87 -0.32
C ARG A 361 24.07 18.38 -0.28
N PHE A 362 24.27 17.08 -0.13
CA PHE A 362 25.59 16.46 -0.03
C PHE A 362 25.49 14.98 -0.37
N ASN A 363 26.55 14.45 -0.97
CA ASN A 363 26.75 13.01 -1.12
C ASN A 363 28.22 12.66 -0.94
N CYS A 364 28.47 11.43 -0.49
CA CYS A 364 29.80 10.85 -0.44
C CYS A 364 29.76 9.36 -0.78
N GLN A 365 30.87 8.86 -1.32
CA GLN A 365 31.03 7.47 -1.75
C GLN A 365 32.21 6.87 -1.00
N PHE A 366 31.95 5.83 -0.20
CA PHE A 366 32.94 5.34 0.75
C PHE A 366 34.07 4.57 0.07
N GLY A 367 33.75 3.70 -0.90
CA GLY A 367 34.77 2.91 -1.61
C GLY A 367 35.73 3.73 -2.48
N THR A 368 35.31 4.89 -2.97
CA THR A 368 36.15 5.80 -3.78
C THR A 368 36.71 6.96 -2.98
N ASN A 369 36.37 7.07 -1.69
CA ASN A 369 36.71 8.22 -0.84
C ASN A 369 36.30 9.58 -1.46
N THR A 370 35.15 9.63 -2.12
CA THR A 370 34.62 10.88 -2.67
C THR A 370 33.91 11.65 -1.56
N ASN A 371 34.40 12.85 -1.23
CA ASN A 371 33.90 13.71 -0.13
C ASN A 371 33.94 13.04 1.25
N CYS A 372 34.76 12.01 1.43
CA CYS A 372 34.94 11.33 2.71
C CYS A 372 36.20 10.45 2.74
N LYS A 373 36.63 10.05 3.94
CA LYS A 373 37.67 9.04 4.16
C LYS A 373 37.11 7.86 4.96
N LEU A 374 37.11 6.67 4.34
CA LEU A 374 36.71 5.42 4.97
C LEU A 374 37.87 4.77 5.73
N THR A 375 37.62 4.36 6.97
CA THR A 375 38.50 3.50 7.77
C THR A 375 37.70 2.29 8.25
N HIS A 376 38.15 1.08 7.94
CA HIS A 376 37.55 -0.16 8.41
C HIS A 376 38.40 -0.78 9.53
N VAL A 377 37.78 -1.01 10.69
CA VAL A 377 38.41 -1.65 11.85
C VAL A 377 37.78 -3.01 12.05
N GLN A 378 38.38 -4.03 11.43
CA GLN A 378 37.83 -5.38 11.37
C GLN A 378 37.71 -6.06 12.74
N GLU A 379 38.68 -5.83 13.65
CA GLU A 379 38.70 -6.45 14.98
C GLU A 379 37.53 -6.02 15.87
N GLU A 380 37.06 -4.77 15.71
CA GLU A 380 35.93 -4.20 16.45
C GLU A 380 34.63 -4.16 15.62
N ASP A 381 34.64 -4.72 14.40
CA ASP A 381 33.49 -4.82 13.48
C ASP A 381 32.80 -3.46 13.24
N PHE A 382 33.58 -2.43 12.90
CA PHE A 382 33.03 -1.13 12.53
C PHE A 382 33.78 -0.44 11.41
N ILE A 383 33.07 0.45 10.71
CA ILE A 383 33.64 1.44 9.80
C ILE A 383 33.48 2.85 10.38
N SER A 384 34.46 3.69 10.11
CA SER A 384 34.47 5.11 10.40
C SER A 384 34.62 5.88 9.10
N ILE A 385 33.76 6.88 8.89
CA ILE A 385 33.75 7.72 7.71
C ILE A 385 33.93 9.17 8.17
N GLU A 386 35.09 9.74 7.92
CA GLU A 386 35.33 11.18 8.11
C GLU A 386 34.80 11.91 6.88
N LEU A 387 33.92 12.90 7.05
CA LEU A 387 33.32 13.64 5.95
C LEU A 387 34.18 14.85 5.58
N GLU A 388 34.37 15.06 4.29
CA GLU A 388 35.03 16.24 3.75
C GLU A 388 33.97 17.21 3.19
N ASP A 389 34.10 18.50 3.49
CA ASP A 389 33.21 19.56 2.99
C ASP A 389 31.69 19.35 3.25
N SER A 390 31.35 18.60 4.30
CA SER A 390 29.96 18.42 4.76
C SER A 390 29.29 19.78 4.99
N PRO A 391 28.07 20.04 4.50
CA PRO A 391 27.44 21.35 4.60
C PRO A 391 26.97 21.66 6.03
N ILE A 392 26.66 22.94 6.30
CA ILE A 392 25.97 23.32 7.53
C ILE A 392 24.52 22.81 7.45
N LEU A 393 24.14 22.02 8.45
CA LEU A 393 22.83 21.42 8.60
C LEU A 393 22.02 22.21 9.63
N VAL A 394 20.75 22.46 9.30
CA VAL A 394 19.78 23.13 10.19
C VAL A 394 18.39 22.55 9.90
N GLY A 395 17.68 22.17 10.95
CA GLY A 395 16.29 21.70 10.89
C GLY A 395 16.19 20.21 10.59
N ASP A 396 15.17 19.83 9.82
CA ASP A 396 14.84 18.44 9.48
C ASP A 396 15.77 17.89 8.39
N ILE A 397 16.59 16.90 8.74
CA ILE A 397 17.60 16.30 7.87
C ILE A 397 17.30 14.83 7.64
N LYS A 398 17.34 14.42 6.38
CA LYS A 398 17.31 13.02 5.98
C LYS A 398 18.70 12.55 5.59
N VAL A 399 19.06 11.36 6.08
CA VAL A 399 20.27 10.65 5.66
C VAL A 399 19.86 9.36 4.98
N ARG A 400 20.30 9.14 3.74
CA ARG A 400 20.01 7.93 2.95
C ARG A 400 21.31 7.24 2.58
N PHE A 401 21.34 5.92 2.71
CA PHE A 401 22.47 5.09 2.28
C PHE A 401 22.10 4.23 1.09
N THR A 402 22.93 4.20 0.06
CA THR A 402 22.81 3.28 -1.09
C THR A 402 23.96 2.30 -1.10
N SER A 403 23.80 1.19 -1.81
CA SER A 403 24.82 0.15 -1.94
C SER A 403 24.89 -0.33 -3.39
N THR A 404 26.10 -0.63 -3.87
CA THR A 404 26.31 -1.36 -5.12
C THR A 404 26.26 -2.88 -4.94
N ALA A 405 26.36 -3.36 -3.70
CA ALA A 405 26.22 -4.76 -3.33
C ALA A 405 24.74 -5.15 -3.19
N LYS A 406 24.48 -6.46 -3.14
CA LYS A 406 23.12 -7.00 -3.03
C LYS A 406 22.65 -7.00 -1.58
N ILE A 407 22.24 -5.82 -1.09
CA ILE A 407 21.62 -5.63 0.23
C ILE A 407 20.09 -5.55 0.07
N PRO A 408 19.26 -6.07 1.00
CA PRO A 408 17.82 -5.90 0.95
C PRO A 408 17.41 -4.41 0.86
N ILE A 409 16.70 -4.05 -0.21
CA ILE A 409 16.16 -2.71 -0.41
C ILE A 409 14.77 -2.62 0.23
N GLY A 410 14.56 -1.60 1.05
CA GLY A 410 13.31 -1.37 1.75
C GLY A 410 12.53 -0.17 1.21
N TYR A 411 11.93 0.57 2.13
CA TYR A 411 11.30 1.85 1.83
C TYR A 411 12.34 2.85 1.33
N ASP A 412 11.84 3.89 0.64
CA ASP A 412 12.66 4.96 0.09
C ASP A 412 13.69 4.51 -0.97
N ASN A 413 13.49 3.30 -1.51
CA ASN A 413 14.31 2.66 -2.54
C ASN A 413 15.81 2.57 -2.18
N CYS A 414 16.10 2.29 -0.91
CA CYS A 414 17.46 2.16 -0.40
C CYS A 414 17.57 1.03 0.64
N PRO A 415 18.79 0.54 0.94
CA PRO A 415 19.05 -0.34 2.08
C PRO A 415 18.52 0.22 3.39
N PHE A 416 18.92 1.43 3.77
CA PHE A 416 18.51 2.08 5.01
C PHE A 416 18.64 3.60 4.94
N TYR A 417 17.81 4.28 5.71
CA TYR A 417 17.79 5.73 5.86
C TYR A 417 17.25 6.10 7.24
N PHE A 418 17.32 7.38 7.59
CA PHE A 418 16.64 7.92 8.76
C PHE A 418 16.49 9.43 8.66
N TRP A 419 15.60 9.98 9.48
CA TRP A 419 15.43 11.41 9.69
C TRP A 419 15.77 11.81 11.11
N PHE A 420 16.36 12.99 11.26
CA PHE A 420 16.54 13.64 12.55
C PHE A 420 16.33 15.15 12.39
N ASN A 421 16.24 15.87 13.50
CA ASN A 421 16.22 17.34 13.48
C ASN A 421 17.42 17.85 14.29
N THR A 422 18.16 18.82 13.74
CA THR A 422 19.42 19.29 14.34
C THR A 422 19.23 19.89 15.73
N SER A 423 18.09 20.51 16.02
CA SER A 423 17.77 21.12 17.32
C SER A 423 17.62 20.11 18.45
N PHE A 424 17.45 18.82 18.15
CA PHE A 424 17.37 17.74 19.13
C PHE A 424 18.64 16.90 19.24
N VAL A 425 19.72 17.31 18.58
CA VAL A 425 21.02 16.64 18.74
C VAL A 425 21.67 17.11 20.03
N GLU A 426 21.92 16.16 20.94
CA GLU A 426 22.54 16.38 22.24
C GLU A 426 24.04 15.99 22.17
N ASP A 427 24.91 16.66 22.93
CA ASP A 427 26.35 16.36 23.00
C ASP A 427 27.08 16.26 21.65
N ASN A 428 26.61 17.02 20.64
CA ASN A 428 27.09 16.98 19.26
C ASN A 428 27.18 15.57 18.67
N ARG A 429 26.24 14.70 19.08
CA ARG A 429 26.27 13.29 18.72
C ARG A 429 24.85 12.74 18.59
N LEU A 430 24.62 11.92 17.59
CA LEU A 430 23.37 11.16 17.44
C LEU A 430 23.71 9.69 17.26
N LYS A 431 23.30 8.83 18.18
CA LYS A 431 23.43 7.38 18.05
C LYS A 431 22.04 6.79 17.78
N LEU A 432 21.95 5.98 16.74
CA LEU A 432 20.76 5.25 16.33
C LEU A 432 21.05 3.75 16.39
N LEU A 433 20.25 3.02 17.15
CA LEU A 433 20.29 1.56 17.21
C LEU A 433 19.55 0.96 16.00
N ARG A 434 19.76 -0.33 15.70
CA ARG A 434 19.10 -1.02 14.57
C ARG A 434 17.60 -0.75 14.47
N TYR A 435 16.89 -0.82 15.59
CA TYR A 435 15.43 -0.63 15.65
C TYR A 435 15.00 0.84 15.50
N GLU A 436 15.95 1.78 15.51
CA GLU A 436 15.73 3.21 15.32
C GLU A 436 16.02 3.67 13.88
N ILE A 437 16.42 2.75 12.99
CA ILE A 437 16.78 3.05 11.60
C ILE A 437 15.69 2.55 10.65
N ASP A 438 15.33 3.37 9.66
CA ASP A 438 14.29 3.01 8.70
C ASP A 438 14.82 1.94 7.73
N ASN A 439 14.06 0.84 7.61
CA ASN A 439 14.37 -0.46 7.01
C ASN A 439 14.98 -1.52 7.96
N PRO A 440 16.14 -1.30 8.64
CA PRO A 440 16.73 -2.27 9.57
C PRO A 440 15.84 -2.61 10.78
N HIS A 441 14.89 -1.76 11.15
CA HIS A 441 13.90 -2.06 12.20
C HIS A 441 13.00 -3.27 11.90
N LYS A 442 12.97 -3.77 10.66
CA LYS A 442 12.12 -4.89 10.27
C LYS A 442 12.84 -6.21 10.53
N GLU A 443 12.20 -7.11 11.26
CA GLU A 443 12.74 -8.44 11.60
C GLU A 443 13.27 -9.23 10.39
N LYS A 444 12.60 -9.09 9.23
CA LYS A 444 12.97 -9.75 7.97
C LYS A 444 14.33 -9.34 7.40
N THR A 445 15.01 -8.36 7.97
CA THR A 445 16.33 -7.90 7.54
C THR A 445 17.41 -8.17 8.59
N TRP A 446 17.10 -8.86 9.69
CA TRP A 446 18.02 -9.08 10.81
C TRP A 446 19.07 -10.15 10.56
N ASP A 447 18.93 -10.92 9.48
CA ASP A 447 19.97 -11.78 8.91
C ASP A 447 21.14 -10.97 8.33
N VAL A 448 20.85 -9.74 7.85
CA VAL A 448 21.85 -8.80 7.32
C VAL A 448 22.25 -7.77 8.38
N PHE A 449 21.28 -7.06 8.96
CA PHE A 449 21.51 -6.06 9.99
C PHE A 449 21.40 -6.70 11.38
N ARG A 450 22.54 -7.15 11.91
CA ARG A 450 22.63 -7.82 13.23
C ARG A 450 22.34 -6.87 14.39
N GLU A 451 22.21 -7.38 15.61
CA GLU A 451 21.74 -6.61 16.78
C GLU A 451 22.67 -5.45 17.13
N GLU A 452 23.98 -5.66 16.93
CA GLU A 452 25.07 -4.71 17.06
C GLU A 452 25.10 -3.63 15.97
N PHE A 453 24.23 -3.71 14.96
CA PHE A 453 24.16 -2.70 13.89
C PHE A 453 23.68 -1.36 14.45
N THR A 454 24.59 -0.38 14.49
CA THR A 454 24.28 0.98 14.95
C THR A 454 24.93 2.00 14.05
N ILE A 455 24.33 3.19 13.96
CA ILE A 455 24.88 4.33 13.26
C ILE A 455 25.06 5.45 14.27
N GLN A 456 26.26 6.00 14.34
CA GLN A 456 26.59 7.14 15.18
C GLN A 456 27.11 8.28 14.33
N LEU A 457 26.49 9.45 14.47
CA LEU A 457 26.85 10.69 13.81
C LEU A 457 27.54 11.59 14.81
N PHE A 458 28.65 12.20 14.40
CA PHE A 458 29.37 13.21 15.16
C PHE A 458 29.30 14.55 14.45
N PHE A 459 29.13 15.60 15.22
CA PHE A 459 28.94 16.95 14.73
C PHE A 459 29.93 17.92 15.36
N GLU A 460 30.15 19.04 14.67
CA GLU A 460 30.70 20.27 15.25
C GLU A 460 29.60 21.34 15.28
N GLY A 461 29.59 22.15 16.33
CA GLY A 461 28.73 23.34 16.40
C GLY A 461 29.32 24.44 15.53
N VAL A 462 28.46 25.12 14.77
CA VAL A 462 28.87 26.27 13.95
C VAL A 462 28.22 27.53 14.52
N ASP A 463 29.00 28.28 15.32
CA ASP A 463 28.56 29.58 15.83
C ASP A 463 28.36 30.56 14.67
N ASP A 464 27.37 31.44 14.78
CA ASP A 464 27.19 32.56 13.86
C ASP A 464 28.33 33.57 14.12
N LEU A 465 29.31 33.61 13.22
CA LEU A 465 30.28 34.72 13.14
C LEU A 465 29.62 36.01 12.67
#